data_AF-A0A165WZN2-F1
#
_entry.id   AF-A0A165WZN2-F1
#
_cell.length_a   1.000
_cell.length_b   1.000
_cell.length_c   1.000
_cell.angle_alpha   90.00
_cell.angle_beta   90.00
_cell.angle_gamma   90.00
#
_symmetry.space_group_name_H-M   'P 1'
#
loop_
_entity.id
_entity.type
_entity.pdbx_description
1 polymer ?
#
loop_
_entity_poly.entity_id
_entity_poly.type
_entity_poly.pdbx_seq_one_letter_code
_entity_poly.pdbx_strand_id
1 'polypeptide(L)'
;MARSSKNKGKKGITYDFPKDHPQYKTHRIRISPEDKSKIPNFVGGNLPRRDKGDSEEYCRAMLTLFKPWCNPMTLKYEKQTWQQAFERHEFTERQRTVMDFFHVRYECNDARDDFRAQRVSGAK
;
A
#
# COMPACT_ATOMS: atom_id res chain seq x y z
N MET A 1 36.68 35.68 -1.91
CA MET A 1 35.53 35.07 -1.21
C MET A 1 34.44 34.76 -2.23
N ALA A 2 34.38 33.52 -2.72
CA ALA A 2 33.35 33.11 -3.69
C ALA A 2 32.01 32.87 -2.95
N ARG A 3 30.96 33.58 -3.38
CA ARG A 3 29.61 33.45 -2.83
C ARG A 3 29.08 32.06 -3.16
N SER A 4 28.83 31.25 -2.12
CA SER A 4 28.16 29.97 -2.23
C SER A 4 26.76 30.18 -2.83
N SER A 5 26.58 29.67 -4.04
CA SER A 5 25.28 29.70 -4.73
C SER A 5 24.35 28.73 -3.99
N LYS A 6 23.38 29.27 -3.25
CA LYS A 6 22.33 28.47 -2.59
C LYS A 6 21.63 27.64 -3.66
N ASN A 7 21.85 26.33 -3.62
CA ASN A 7 21.19 25.36 -4.47
C ASN A 7 19.67 25.45 -4.22
N LYS A 8 18.93 26.07 -5.14
CA LYS A 8 17.47 26.17 -5.05
C LYS A 8 16.92 24.77 -5.31
N GLY A 9 16.63 24.02 -4.24
CA GLY A 9 16.04 22.70 -4.33
C GLY A 9 14.84 22.69 -5.28
N LYS A 10 14.74 21.66 -6.13
CA LYS A 10 13.67 21.48 -7.12
C LYS A 10 12.31 21.68 -6.43
N LYS A 11 11.51 22.64 -6.91
CA LYS A 11 10.14 22.86 -6.39
C LYS A 11 9.34 21.57 -6.64
N GLY A 12 8.75 21.01 -5.59
CA GLY A 12 7.91 19.82 -5.69
C GLY A 12 6.68 20.06 -6.57
N ILE A 13 6.20 19.02 -7.24
CA ILE A 13 5.06 19.10 -8.15
C ILE A 13 3.77 19.30 -7.34
N THR A 14 2.95 20.26 -7.76
CA THR A 14 1.65 20.57 -7.15
C THR A 14 0.52 20.41 -8.15
N TYR A 15 -0.61 19.87 -7.71
CA TYR A 15 -1.83 19.68 -8.50
C TYR A 15 -3.00 20.40 -7.81
N ASP A 16 -3.91 20.94 -8.60
CA ASP A 16 -5.18 21.46 -8.10
C ASP A 16 -6.21 20.33 -8.00
N PHE A 17 -7.19 20.49 -7.10
CA PHE A 17 -8.34 19.58 -7.07
C PHE A 17 -9.21 19.75 -8.34
N PRO A 18 -10.15 18.83 -8.62
CA PRO A 18 -11.19 19.08 -9.60
C PRO A 18 -12.01 20.32 -9.23
N LYS A 19 -12.51 21.07 -10.22
CA LYS A 19 -13.28 22.32 -10.00
C LYS A 19 -14.50 22.12 -9.10
N ASP A 20 -15.11 20.94 -9.18
CA ASP A 20 -16.31 20.57 -8.40
C ASP A 20 -15.99 20.14 -6.97
N HIS A 21 -14.71 20.03 -6.60
CA HIS A 21 -14.31 19.64 -5.26
C HIS A 21 -14.44 20.81 -4.27
N PRO A 22 -15.00 20.61 -3.05
CA PRO A 22 -15.21 21.69 -2.07
C PRO A 22 -13.93 22.47 -1.71
N GLN A 23 -12.77 21.83 -1.85
CA GLN A 23 -11.47 22.43 -1.52
C GLN A 23 -10.72 23.01 -2.73
N TYR A 24 -11.32 23.06 -3.93
CA TYR A 24 -10.67 23.53 -5.16
C TYR A 24 -10.02 24.91 -5.02
N LYS A 25 -10.74 25.86 -4.40
CA LYS A 25 -10.26 27.24 -4.23
C LYS A 25 -9.32 27.42 -3.04
N THR A 26 -9.28 26.49 -2.09
CA THR A 26 -8.64 26.67 -0.78
C THR A 26 -7.40 25.81 -0.57
N HIS A 27 -7.28 24.67 -1.25
CA HIS A 27 -6.20 23.70 -1.04
C HIS A 27 -5.59 23.25 -2.36
N ARG A 28 -4.36 22.73 -2.27
CA ARG A 28 -3.67 22.05 -3.38
C ARG A 28 -3.04 20.75 -2.91
N ILE A 29 -2.91 19.80 -3.83
CA ILE A 29 -2.21 18.55 -3.62
C ILE A 29 -0.72 18.80 -3.89
N ARG A 30 0.15 18.41 -2.96
CA ARG A 30 1.60 18.50 -3.12
C ARG A 30 2.20 17.10 -3.09
N ILE A 31 2.89 16.73 -4.16
CA ILE A 31 3.69 15.49 -4.15
C ILE A 31 4.94 15.74 -3.33
N SER A 32 5.12 14.93 -2.29
CA SER A 32 6.32 14.96 -1.47
C SER A 32 7.47 14.30 -2.22
N PRO A 33 8.67 14.91 -2.22
CA PRO A 33 9.85 14.26 -2.77
C PRO A 33 10.19 13.01 -1.95
N GLU A 34 10.95 12.08 -2.54
CA GLU A 34 11.23 10.76 -1.96
C GLU A 34 11.94 10.83 -0.60
N ASP A 35 12.85 11.79 -0.42
CA ASP A 35 13.55 12.08 0.85
C ASP A 35 12.61 12.52 1.98
N LYS A 36 11.39 12.94 1.63
CA LYS A 36 10.32 13.32 2.56
C LYS A 36 9.11 12.40 2.46
N SER A 37 9.27 11.24 1.82
CA SER A 37 8.22 10.24 1.74
C SER A 37 7.84 9.79 3.15
N LYS A 38 6.54 9.56 3.35
CA LYS A 38 5.99 9.07 4.62
C LYS A 38 5.54 7.63 4.41
N ILE A 39 5.79 6.80 5.41
CA ILE A 39 5.32 5.42 5.42
C ILE A 39 3.96 5.39 6.14
N PRO A 40 2.88 4.96 5.49
CA PRO A 40 1.59 4.78 6.15
C PRO A 40 1.71 3.75 7.28
N ASN A 41 1.19 4.10 8.45
CA ASN A 41 1.07 3.18 9.58
C ASN A 41 -0.37 2.67 9.68
N PHE A 42 -0.58 1.36 9.54
CA PHE A 42 -1.90 0.76 9.62
C PHE A 42 -2.30 0.53 11.08
N VAL A 43 -3.38 1.18 11.52
CA VAL A 43 -3.92 1.08 12.88
C VAL A 43 -5.20 0.25 12.84
N GLY A 44 -5.36 -0.71 13.76
CA GLY A 44 -6.60 -1.48 13.93
C GLY A 44 -6.57 -2.95 13.50
N GLY A 45 -5.43 -3.48 13.08
CA GLY A 45 -5.28 -4.90 12.75
C GLY A 45 -4.15 -5.15 11.77
N ASN A 46 -3.88 -6.42 11.49
CA ASN A 46 -2.92 -6.80 10.46
C ASN A 46 -3.61 -6.89 9.10
N LEU A 47 -2.92 -6.53 8.01
CA LEU A 47 -3.42 -6.69 6.65
C LEU A 47 -3.68 -8.17 6.32
N PRO A 48 -4.71 -8.52 5.53
CA PRO A 48 -4.99 -9.92 5.20
C PRO A 48 -3.79 -10.63 4.59
N ARG A 49 -3.66 -11.93 4.87
CA ARG A 49 -2.60 -12.78 4.31
C ARG A 49 -2.97 -13.21 2.90
N ARG A 50 -1.96 -13.40 2.06
CA ARG A 50 -2.12 -13.92 0.70
C ARG A 50 -2.35 -15.44 0.69
N ASP A 51 -1.72 -16.16 1.61
CA ASP A 51 -1.61 -17.62 1.63
C ASP A 51 -2.63 -18.30 2.56
N LYS A 52 -3.16 -17.57 3.55
CA LYS A 52 -4.08 -18.08 4.57
C LYS A 52 -5.26 -17.13 4.74
N GLY A 53 -6.45 -17.70 4.98
CA GLY A 53 -7.67 -16.93 5.19
C GLY A 53 -8.47 -16.72 3.90
N ASP A 54 -9.23 -15.64 3.84
CA ASP A 54 -10.10 -15.32 2.71
C ASP A 54 -9.33 -14.60 1.58
N SER A 55 -9.19 -15.27 0.44
CA SER A 55 -8.52 -14.71 -0.74
C SER A 55 -9.27 -13.51 -1.34
N GLU A 56 -10.59 -13.47 -1.24
CA GLU A 56 -11.40 -12.35 -1.72
C GLU A 56 -11.14 -11.11 -0.85
N GLU A 57 -10.98 -11.29 0.45
CA GLU A 57 -10.61 -10.22 1.36
C GLU A 57 -9.21 -9.67 1.07
N TYR A 58 -8.22 -10.54 0.83
CA TYR A 58 -6.89 -10.13 0.41
C TYR A 58 -6.95 -9.30 -0.89
N CYS A 59 -7.64 -9.80 -1.91
CA CYS A 59 -7.77 -9.14 -3.20
C CYS A 59 -8.43 -7.75 -3.06
N ARG A 60 -9.52 -7.68 -2.29
CA ARG A 60 -10.22 -6.42 -1.97
C ARG A 60 -9.30 -5.42 -1.29
N ALA A 61 -8.54 -5.85 -0.27
CA ALA A 61 -7.64 -4.97 0.46
C ALA A 61 -6.53 -4.42 -0.44
N MET A 62 -5.88 -5.27 -1.24
CA MET A 62 -4.81 -4.84 -2.14
C MET A 62 -5.31 -3.92 -3.25
N LEU A 63 -6.49 -4.17 -3.82
CA LEU A 63 -7.12 -3.25 -4.77
C LEU A 63 -7.41 -1.89 -4.13
N THR A 64 -7.94 -1.88 -2.91
CA THR A 64 -8.26 -0.64 -2.18
C THR A 64 -7.01 0.22 -1.95
N LEU A 65 -5.86 -0.41 -1.69
CA LEU A 65 -4.60 0.29 -1.42
C LEU A 65 -3.88 0.77 -2.69
N PHE A 66 -3.89 -0.03 -3.76
CA PHE A 66 -2.98 0.18 -4.89
C PHE A 66 -3.66 0.56 -6.21
N LYS A 67 -4.94 0.22 -6.40
CA LYS A 67 -5.69 0.70 -7.55
C LYS A 67 -6.14 2.14 -7.27
N PRO A 68 -5.93 3.11 -8.16
CA PRO A 68 -6.50 4.44 -7.98
C PRO A 68 -8.04 4.40 -8.05
N TRP A 69 -8.72 5.02 -7.09
CA TRP A 69 -10.18 5.13 -7.08
C TRP A 69 -10.65 6.43 -6.43
N CYS A 70 -11.76 6.97 -6.93
CA CYS A 70 -12.51 8.07 -6.30
C CYS A 70 -13.89 7.62 -5.80
N ASN A 71 -14.40 6.50 -6.33
CA ASN A 71 -15.65 5.89 -5.93
C ASN A 71 -15.37 4.39 -5.67
N PRO A 72 -15.78 3.83 -4.51
CA PRO A 72 -15.53 2.41 -4.21
C PRO A 72 -16.11 1.47 -5.28
N MET A 73 -17.17 1.86 -5.97
CA MET A 73 -17.78 1.08 -7.05
C MET A 73 -16.86 0.93 -8.28
N THR A 74 -15.81 1.73 -8.43
CA THR A 74 -14.84 1.58 -9.52
C THR A 74 -13.77 0.52 -9.24
N LEU A 75 -13.69 0.02 -8.01
CA LEU A 75 -12.70 -0.99 -7.63
C LEU A 75 -12.94 -2.32 -8.35
N LYS A 76 -14.20 -2.69 -8.59
CA LYS A 76 -14.57 -3.88 -9.36
C LYS A 76 -15.86 -3.67 -10.17
N TYR A 77 -16.05 -4.42 -11.24
CA TYR A 77 -17.36 -4.54 -11.87
C TYR A 77 -18.38 -5.25 -10.97
N GLU A 78 -19.65 -5.00 -11.23
CA GLU A 78 -20.74 -5.50 -10.40
C GLU A 78 -20.74 -7.03 -10.29
N LYS A 79 -20.64 -7.72 -11.43
CA LYS A 79 -20.70 -9.19 -11.53
C LYS A 79 -19.35 -9.91 -11.41
N GLN A 80 -18.24 -9.18 -11.23
CA GLN A 80 -16.93 -9.82 -11.08
C GLN A 80 -16.58 -10.05 -9.61
N THR A 81 -15.82 -11.11 -9.33
CA THR A 81 -15.25 -11.36 -8.00
C THR A 81 -14.07 -10.43 -7.72
N TRP A 82 -13.64 -10.32 -6.45
CA TRP A 82 -12.46 -9.53 -6.10
C TRP A 82 -11.19 -10.14 -6.69
N GLN A 83 -11.10 -11.47 -6.73
CA GLN A 83 -9.97 -12.14 -7.35
C GLN A 83 -9.86 -11.81 -8.85
N GLN A 84 -10.96 -11.89 -9.60
CA GLN A 84 -10.98 -11.50 -11.02
C GLN A 84 -10.58 -10.03 -11.23
N ALA A 85 -11.06 -9.15 -10.34
CA ALA A 85 -10.71 -7.73 -10.35
C ALA A 85 -9.21 -7.51 -10.12
N PHE A 86 -8.63 -8.28 -9.21
CA PHE A 86 -7.23 -8.22 -8.82
C PHE A 86 -6.32 -8.72 -9.96
N GLU A 87 -6.64 -9.87 -10.53
CA GLU A 87 -5.88 -10.46 -11.66
C GLU A 87 -5.89 -9.56 -12.89
N ARG A 88 -7.01 -8.86 -13.14
CA ARG A 88 -7.14 -7.92 -14.25
C ARG A 88 -6.40 -6.60 -14.03
N HIS A 89 -6.14 -6.20 -12.79
CA HIS A 89 -5.47 -4.94 -12.52
C HIS A 89 -3.96 -5.06 -12.65
N GLU A 90 -3.37 -4.20 -13.48
CA GLU A 90 -1.92 -4.17 -13.67
C GLU A 90 -1.23 -3.43 -12.53
N PHE A 91 -0.76 -4.19 -11.54
CA PHE A 91 0.11 -3.67 -10.51
C PHE A 91 1.53 -3.46 -11.04
N THR A 92 2.07 -2.28 -10.77
CA THR A 92 3.49 -1.96 -11.01
C THR A 92 4.40 -2.88 -10.19
N GLU A 93 5.64 -3.07 -10.66
CA GLU A 93 6.64 -3.86 -9.94
C GLU A 93 6.82 -3.38 -8.50
N ARG A 94 6.93 -2.05 -8.32
CA ARG A 94 7.05 -1.46 -6.98
C ARG A 94 5.88 -1.83 -6.07
N GLN A 95 4.64 -1.82 -6.58
CA GLN A 95 3.46 -2.19 -5.80
C GLN A 95 3.51 -3.67 -5.40
N ARG A 96 3.91 -4.56 -6.31
CA ARG A 96 4.09 -5.99 -6.01
C ARG A 96 5.14 -6.21 -4.91
N THR A 97 6.28 -5.54 -5.01
CA THR A 97 7.32 -5.59 -3.96
C THR A 97 6.78 -5.12 -2.60
N VAL A 98 5.94 -4.08 -2.57
CA VAL A 98 5.31 -3.62 -1.31
C VAL A 98 4.33 -4.67 -0.78
N MET A 99 3.55 -5.32 -1.64
CA MET A 99 2.67 -6.42 -1.23
C MET A 99 3.47 -7.58 -0.63
N ASP A 100 4.61 -7.93 -1.21
CA ASP A 100 5.50 -8.96 -0.67
C ASP A 100 6.03 -8.56 0.71
N PHE A 101 6.39 -7.30 0.92
CA PHE A 101 6.78 -6.80 2.24
C PHE A 101 5.66 -6.86 3.28
N PHE A 102 4.40 -6.71 2.89
CA PHE A 102 3.28 -6.95 3.82
C PHE A 102 3.22 -8.40 4.28
N HIS A 103 3.73 -9.34 3.47
CA HIS A 103 3.76 -10.76 3.78
C HIS A 103 4.89 -11.15 4.76
N VAL A 104 6.04 -10.48 4.68
CA VAL A 104 7.25 -10.79 5.49
C VAL A 104 6.96 -10.90 6.99
N ARG A 105 6.10 -10.04 7.54
CA ARG A 105 5.75 -10.10 8.98
C ARG A 105 5.12 -11.46 9.35
N TYR A 106 4.33 -12.03 8.46
CA TYR A 106 3.70 -13.32 8.67
C TYR A 106 4.68 -14.46 8.55
N GLU A 107 5.60 -14.42 7.59
CA GLU A 107 6.68 -15.39 7.45
C GLU A 107 7.54 -15.45 8.71
N CYS A 108 7.91 -14.28 9.27
CA CYS A 108 8.67 -14.22 10.52
C CYS A 108 7.90 -14.79 11.72
N ASN A 109 6.59 -14.52 11.82
CA ASN A 109 5.76 -15.05 12.90
C ASN A 109 5.62 -16.58 12.79
N ASP A 110 5.35 -17.09 11.59
CA ASP A 110 5.22 -18.52 11.32
C ASP A 110 6.55 -19.23 11.65
N ALA A 111 7.70 -18.70 11.19
CA ALA A 111 9.01 -19.27 11.49
C ALA A 111 9.31 -19.33 13.00
N ARG A 112 8.93 -18.29 13.76
CA ARG A 112 9.07 -18.28 15.23
C ARG A 112 8.21 -19.36 15.87
N ASP A 113 6.96 -19.47 15.44
CA ASP A 113 5.99 -20.38 16.03
C ASP A 113 6.34 -21.85 15.68
N ASP A 114 6.82 -22.11 14.46
CA ASP A 114 7.35 -23.41 14.02
C ASP A 114 8.58 -23.82 14.84
N PHE A 115 9.53 -22.91 15.03
CA PHE A 115 10.71 -23.17 15.88
C PHE A 115 10.32 -23.51 17.32
N ARG A 116 9.33 -22.79 17.86
CA ARG A 116 8.79 -23.08 19.20
C ARG A 116 8.13 -24.45 19.26
N ALA A 117 7.32 -24.81 18.25
CA ALA A 117 6.65 -26.10 18.19
C ALA A 117 7.65 -27.27 18.14
N GLN A 118 8.70 -27.16 17.32
CA GLN A 118 9.76 -28.17 17.20
C GLN A 118 10.48 -28.43 18.53
N ARG A 119 10.73 -27.38 19.33
CA ARG A 119 11.35 -27.52 20.65
C ARG A 119 10.46 -28.21 21.67
N VAL A 120 9.15 -28.01 21.58
CA VAL A 120 8.18 -28.68 22.47
C VAL A 120 8.03 -30.15 22.08
N SER A 121 7.99 -30.47 20.79
CA SER A 121 7.87 -31.85 20.32
C SER A 121 9.12 -32.69 20.56
N GLY A 122 10.32 -32.10 20.47
CA GLY A 122 11.58 -32.79 20.72
C GLY A 122 11.97 -32.96 22.20
N ALA A 123 11.17 -32.40 23.13
CA ALA A 123 11.35 -32.56 24.57
C ALA A 123 10.49 -33.69 25.16
N LYS A 124 9.84 -34.50 24.31
CA LYS A 124 9.17 -35.76 24.65
C LYS A 124 10.00 -36.93 24.14
#